data_AF-T1C108-F1
#
_entry.id   AF-T1C108-F1
#
_cell.length_a   1.000
_cell.length_b   1.000
_cell.length_c   1.000
_cell.angle_alpha   90.00
_cell.angle_beta   90.00
_cell.angle_gamma   90.00
#
_symmetry.space_group_name_H-M   'P 1'
#
loop_
_entity.id
_entity.type
_entity.pdbx_description
1 polymer ?
#
loop_
_entity_poly.entity_id
_entity_poly.type
_entity_poly.pdbx_seq_one_letter_code
_entity_poly.pdbx_strand_id
1 'polypeptide(L)'
;AIGNGPHAMSALQPAFAVVGVSKQYGGVAALHDVSVQVRPGEIVGIIGTNGAGKTTLFDVCSGFLKPEHGRVFMAGEDITALAPSQRASRGLGRVFQDARLFPAMTVADAIATACEQHVAVRDPIACTLGLAAAKESEAEIHAKAGNLLRDMGLERFRDSFVSELSTGTRRILEFSCLLAHEPKVLLLDEPTSGIAQRES
;
A
#
# COMPACT_ATOMS: atom_id res chain seq x y z
N ALA A 1 -14.67 -40.01 -9.33
CA ALA A 1 -13.59 -39.59 -8.40
C ALA A 1 -12.62 -38.74 -9.21
N ILE A 2 -12.68 -37.42 -9.01
CA ILE A 2 -11.84 -36.44 -9.71
C ILE A 2 -11.31 -35.52 -8.62
N GLY A 3 -9.98 -35.42 -8.53
CA GLY A 3 -9.26 -34.92 -7.36
C GLY A 3 -9.48 -33.44 -7.07
N ASN A 4 -9.89 -33.14 -5.84
CA ASN A 4 -9.76 -31.83 -5.24
C ASN A 4 -8.29 -31.63 -4.85
N GLY A 5 -7.54 -30.88 -5.66
CA GLY A 5 -6.24 -30.37 -5.27
C GLY A 5 -6.36 -29.31 -4.15
N PRO A 6 -5.27 -29.01 -3.43
CA PRO A 6 -5.25 -28.12 -2.27
C PRO A 6 -5.63 -26.64 -2.57
N HIS A 7 -5.87 -26.29 -3.84
CA HIS A 7 -6.24 -24.93 -4.25
C HIS A 7 -7.71 -24.56 -3.99
N ALA A 8 -8.60 -25.53 -3.73
CA ALA A 8 -10.03 -25.24 -3.53
C ALA A 8 -10.38 -24.63 -2.16
N MET A 9 -9.50 -24.73 -1.15
CA MET A 9 -9.76 -24.18 0.19
C MET A 9 -9.32 -22.72 0.37
N SER A 10 -8.50 -22.18 -0.53
CA SER A 10 -8.02 -20.79 -0.46
C SER A 10 -9.06 -19.75 -0.88
N ALA A 11 -10.13 -20.15 -1.59
CA ALA A 11 -11.12 -19.22 -2.16
C ALA A 11 -12.14 -18.67 -1.14
N LEU A 12 -12.17 -19.22 0.09
CA LEU A 12 -13.12 -18.80 1.14
C LEU A 12 -12.52 -17.79 2.13
N GLN A 13 -11.19 -17.66 2.18
CA GLN A 13 -10.53 -16.82 3.17
C GLN A 13 -10.41 -15.38 2.66
N PRO A 14 -10.93 -14.37 3.38
CA PRO A 14 -10.78 -12.98 2.99
C PRO A 14 -9.30 -12.60 2.93
N ALA A 15 -8.91 -11.79 1.94
CA ALA A 15 -7.60 -11.15 1.91
C ALA A 15 -7.47 -10.16 3.08
N PHE A 16 -8.56 -9.48 3.42
CA PHE A 16 -8.64 -8.54 4.54
C PHE A 16 -10.02 -8.61 5.20
N ALA A 17 -10.07 -8.47 6.52
CA ALA A 17 -11.34 -8.37 7.23
C ALA A 17 -11.24 -7.48 8.47
N VAL A 18 -12.31 -6.75 8.74
CA VAL A 18 -12.58 -6.01 9.96
C VAL A 18 -13.84 -6.62 10.56
N VAL A 19 -13.82 -6.94 11.85
CA VAL A 19 -14.95 -7.61 12.52
C VAL A 19 -15.28 -6.89 13.82
N GLY A 20 -16.48 -6.29 13.86
CA GLY A 20 -17.06 -5.64 15.03
C GLY A 20 -16.22 -4.51 15.61
N VAL A 21 -15.58 -3.71 14.76
CA VAL A 21 -14.68 -2.65 15.21
C VAL A 21 -15.45 -1.44 15.72
N SER A 22 -15.12 -1.03 16.94
CA SER A 22 -15.63 0.19 17.57
C SER A 22 -14.49 1.09 18.02
N LYS A 23 -14.70 2.41 17.90
CA LYS A 23 -13.75 3.44 18.32
C LYS A 23 -14.47 4.71 18.73
N GLN A 24 -14.12 5.24 19.89
CA GLN A 24 -14.66 6.50 20.40
C GLN A 24 -13.57 7.57 20.62
N TYR A 25 -13.97 8.84 20.59
CA TYR A 25 -13.16 9.99 20.96
C TYR A 25 -13.97 10.91 21.87
N GLY A 26 -13.53 11.11 23.11
CA GLY A 26 -14.19 12.02 24.04
C GLY A 26 -15.69 11.73 24.24
N GLY A 27 -16.08 10.45 24.18
CA GLY A 27 -17.47 10.00 24.29
C GLY A 27 -18.28 10.00 22.98
N VAL A 28 -17.70 10.45 21.87
CA VAL A 28 -18.33 10.38 20.54
C VAL A 28 -17.85 9.14 19.81
N ALA A 29 -18.79 8.29 19.36
CA ALA A 29 -18.47 7.10 18.57
C ALA A 29 -18.10 7.50 17.14
N ALA A 30 -16.83 7.31 16.78
CA ALA A 30 -16.34 7.45 15.41
C ALA A 30 -16.55 6.16 14.60
N LEU A 31 -16.48 4.99 15.25
CA LEU A 31 -16.85 3.69 14.69
C LEU A 31 -17.72 2.94 15.70
N HIS A 32 -18.76 2.28 15.22
CA HIS A 32 -19.67 1.48 16.04
C HIS A 32 -19.96 0.15 15.35
N ASP A 33 -19.37 -0.93 15.86
CA ASP A 33 -19.58 -2.31 15.41
C ASP A 33 -19.39 -2.53 13.89
N VAL A 34 -18.33 -1.93 13.34
CA VAL A 34 -18.07 -1.95 11.90
C VAL A 34 -17.44 -3.29 11.50
N SER A 35 -18.05 -3.95 10.50
CA SER A 35 -17.51 -5.16 9.89
C SER A 35 -17.42 -5.02 8.37
N VAL A 36 -16.27 -5.34 7.81
CA VAL A 36 -15.99 -5.29 6.36
C VAL A 36 -15.14 -6.49 6.00
N GLN A 37 -15.40 -7.13 4.86
CA GLN A 37 -14.56 -8.22 4.33
C GLN A 37 -14.22 -7.92 2.89
N VAL A 38 -12.99 -8.25 2.50
CA VAL A 38 -12.46 -8.07 1.15
C VAL A 38 -11.83 -9.38 0.71
N ARG A 39 -12.32 -9.95 -0.39
CA ARG A 39 -11.76 -11.13 -1.04
C ARG A 39 -10.55 -10.78 -1.89
N PRO A 40 -9.67 -11.75 -2.20
CA PRO A 40 -8.59 -11.53 -3.17
C PRO A 40 -9.13 -11.01 -4.51
N GLY A 41 -8.57 -9.91 -5.01
CA GLY A 41 -8.98 -9.26 -6.26
C GLY A 41 -10.26 -8.44 -6.20
N GLU A 42 -10.91 -8.34 -5.03
CA GLU A 42 -12.12 -7.54 -4.85
C GLU A 42 -11.79 -6.07 -4.59
N ILE A 43 -12.58 -5.16 -5.18
CA ILE A 43 -12.53 -3.73 -4.91
C ILE A 43 -13.76 -3.37 -4.08
N VAL A 44 -13.54 -2.85 -2.86
CA VAL A 44 -14.61 -2.42 -1.95
C VAL A 44 -14.53 -0.91 -1.76
N GLY A 45 -15.63 -0.22 -2.06
CA GLY A 45 -15.78 1.21 -1.82
C GLY A 45 -16.43 1.50 -0.47
N ILE A 46 -15.83 2.38 0.34
CA ILE A 46 -16.40 2.86 1.60
C ILE A 46 -16.91 4.28 1.38
N ILE A 47 -18.23 4.45 1.38
CA ILE A 47 -18.90 5.72 1.10
C ILE A 47 -19.57 6.23 2.38
N GLY A 48 -19.40 7.52 2.65
CA GLY A 48 -20.01 8.20 3.79
C GLY A 48 -19.66 9.68 3.76
N THR A 49 -20.43 10.50 4.47
CA THR A 49 -20.16 11.95 4.58
C THR A 49 -18.83 12.23 5.30
N ASN A 50 -18.35 13.46 5.23
CA ASN A 50 -17.21 13.89 6.05
C ASN A 50 -17.58 13.76 7.53
N GLY A 51 -16.69 13.17 8.32
CA GLY A 51 -16.96 12.84 9.73
C GLY A 51 -17.65 11.50 9.98
N ALA A 52 -18.03 10.72 8.95
CA ALA A 52 -18.65 9.41 9.12
C ALA A 52 -17.70 8.29 9.62
N GLY A 53 -16.47 8.63 10.04
CA GLY A 53 -15.50 7.66 10.56
C GLY A 53 -14.64 6.94 9.51
N LYS A 54 -14.71 7.30 8.22
CA LYS A 54 -13.90 6.65 7.16
C LYS A 54 -12.40 6.67 7.46
N THR A 55 -11.85 7.85 7.74
CA THR A 55 -10.44 8.00 8.10
C THR A 55 -10.09 7.21 9.36
N THR A 56 -10.96 7.24 10.38
CA THR A 56 -10.80 6.44 11.60
C THR A 56 -10.75 4.94 11.30
N LEU A 57 -11.61 4.44 10.40
CA LEU A 57 -11.58 3.05 9.95
C LEU A 57 -10.27 2.72 9.25
N PHE A 58 -9.81 3.56 8.32
CA PHE A 58 -8.54 3.36 7.61
C PHE A 58 -7.34 3.38 8.56
N ASP A 59 -7.33 4.26 9.55
CA ASP A 59 -6.30 4.33 10.58
C ASP A 59 -6.29 3.07 11.47
N VAL A 60 -7.46 2.52 11.80
CA VAL A 60 -7.56 1.23 12.51
C VAL A 60 -7.06 0.07 11.65
N CYS A 61 -7.48 0.03 10.38
CA CYS A 61 -7.06 -1.00 9.42
C CYS A 61 -5.54 -1.01 9.22
N SER A 62 -4.93 0.17 9.14
CA SER A 62 -3.48 0.35 8.94
C SER A 62 -2.65 0.38 10.23
N GLY A 63 -3.29 0.27 11.40
CA GLY A 63 -2.62 0.16 12.70
C GLY A 63 -2.13 1.48 13.31
N PHE A 64 -2.53 2.64 12.76
CA PHE A 64 -2.27 3.96 13.37
C PHE A 64 -3.18 4.21 14.57
N LEU A 65 -4.34 3.54 14.60
CA LEU A 65 -5.23 3.54 15.73
C LEU A 65 -5.52 2.13 16.21
N LYS A 66 -5.50 1.95 17.52
CA LYS A 66 -5.99 0.72 18.15
C LYS A 66 -7.51 0.82 18.34
N PRO A 67 -8.29 -0.17 17.88
CA PRO A 67 -9.72 -0.22 18.17
C PRO A 67 -9.96 -0.52 19.67
N GLU A 68 -11.12 -0.12 20.19
CA GLU A 68 -11.54 -0.45 21.56
C GLU A 68 -12.14 -1.86 21.64
N HIS A 69 -12.91 -2.22 20.61
CA HIS A 69 -13.48 -3.54 20.41
C HIS A 69 -13.30 -3.97 18.96
N GLY A 70 -13.46 -5.26 18.71
CA GLY A 70 -13.32 -5.85 17.38
C GLY A 70 -11.89 -6.23 17.00
N ARG A 71 -11.75 -6.77 15.81
CA ARG A 71 -10.49 -7.33 15.29
C ARG A 71 -10.28 -6.98 13.83
N VAL A 72 -9.01 -6.93 13.43
CA VAL A 72 -8.57 -6.74 12.05
C VAL A 72 -7.74 -7.95 11.65
N PHE A 73 -8.06 -8.55 10.51
CA PHE A 73 -7.41 -9.73 9.97
C PHE A 73 -6.84 -9.46 8.58
N MET A 74 -5.69 -10.09 8.28
CA MET A 74 -5.09 -10.12 6.95
C MET A 74 -4.75 -11.56 6.60
N ALA A 75 -5.32 -12.07 5.49
CA ALA A 75 -5.19 -13.47 5.09
C ALA A 75 -5.44 -14.47 6.25
N GLY A 76 -6.39 -14.13 7.14
CA GLY A 76 -6.74 -14.89 8.35
C GLY A 76 -5.85 -14.74 9.57
N GLU A 77 -4.72 -14.04 9.48
CA GLU A 77 -3.91 -13.68 10.65
C GLU A 77 -4.55 -12.48 11.36
N ASP A 78 -4.73 -12.56 12.68
CA ASP A 78 -5.15 -11.41 13.49
C ASP A 78 -3.99 -10.41 13.59
N ILE A 79 -4.16 -9.26 12.95
CA ILE A 79 -3.16 -8.19 12.91
C ILE A 79 -3.52 -7.03 13.84
N THR A 80 -4.55 -7.15 14.68
CA THR A 80 -5.14 -6.05 15.46
C THR A 80 -4.11 -5.32 16.33
N ALA A 81 -3.15 -6.06 16.90
CA ALA A 81 -2.11 -5.50 17.77
C ALA A 81 -0.84 -5.07 17.04
N LEU A 82 -0.73 -5.33 15.73
CA LEU A 82 0.48 -5.04 14.96
C LEU A 82 0.58 -3.56 14.61
N ALA A 83 1.81 -3.03 14.70
CA ALA A 83 2.16 -1.69 14.26
C ALA A 83 2.08 -1.54 12.72
N PRO A 84 1.96 -0.31 12.18
CA PRO A 84 1.84 -0.10 10.75
C PRO A 84 2.94 -0.75 9.90
N SER A 85 4.20 -0.70 10.34
CA SER A 85 5.33 -1.33 9.64
C SER A 85 5.21 -2.86 9.56
N GLN A 86 4.71 -3.49 10.63
CA GLN A 86 4.49 -4.94 10.67
C GLN A 86 3.33 -5.37 9.77
N ARG A 87 2.31 -4.51 9.61
CA ARG A 87 1.22 -4.74 8.65
C ARG A 87 1.69 -4.54 7.22
N ALA A 88 2.50 -3.52 6.97
CA ALA A 88 3.12 -3.29 5.66
C ALA A 88 3.97 -4.49 5.22
N SER A 89 4.80 -5.04 6.11
CA SER A 89 5.61 -6.25 5.83
C SER A 89 4.77 -7.51 5.50
N ARG A 90 3.48 -7.52 5.85
CA ARG A 90 2.55 -8.60 5.50
C ARG A 90 1.79 -8.38 4.19
N GLY A 91 2.01 -7.22 3.56
CA GLY A 91 1.40 -6.83 2.29
C GLY A 91 0.23 -5.86 2.42
N LEU A 92 0.10 -5.11 3.52
CA LEU A 92 -0.86 -3.99 3.61
C LEU A 92 -0.23 -2.70 3.07
N GLY A 93 -0.68 -2.24 1.90
CA GLY A 93 -0.36 -0.91 1.40
C GLY A 93 -1.42 0.11 1.80
N ARG A 94 -1.02 1.36 2.08
CA ARG A 94 -1.93 2.49 2.27
C ARG A 94 -1.41 3.72 1.54
N VAL A 95 -2.29 4.38 0.79
CA VAL A 95 -2.04 5.74 0.30
C VAL A 95 -2.53 6.72 1.36
N PHE A 96 -1.66 7.67 1.74
CA PHE A 96 -2.04 8.82 2.55
C PHE A 96 -2.31 10.03 1.67
N GLN A 97 -3.20 10.92 2.11
CA GLN A 97 -3.56 12.15 1.40
C GLN A 97 -2.35 13.07 1.14
N ASP A 98 -1.32 13.04 2.00
CA ASP A 98 -0.17 13.95 1.98
C ASP A 98 1.20 13.26 1.77
N ALA A 99 1.22 12.02 1.29
CA ALA A 99 2.48 11.32 1.03
C ALA A 99 3.22 11.95 -0.17
N ARG A 100 4.03 12.97 0.09
CA ARG A 100 4.80 13.69 -0.93
C ARG A 100 6.06 12.91 -1.28
N LEU A 101 6.17 12.55 -2.55
CA LEU A 101 7.43 12.13 -3.16
C LEU A 101 8.45 13.27 -3.11
N PHE A 102 9.74 12.95 -3.02
CA PHE A 102 10.81 13.94 -2.99
C PHE A 102 10.84 14.70 -4.34
N PRO A 103 10.59 16.02 -4.36
CA PRO A 103 10.44 16.75 -5.62
C PRO A 103 11.70 16.78 -6.49
N ALA A 104 12.87 16.60 -5.87
CA ALA A 104 14.17 16.63 -6.51
C ALA A 104 14.65 15.25 -7.01
N MET A 105 13.90 14.17 -6.75
CA MET A 105 14.21 12.86 -7.32
C MET A 105 13.71 12.79 -8.76
N THR A 106 14.40 12.02 -9.59
CA THR A 106 13.85 11.62 -10.89
C THR A 106 12.75 10.59 -10.70
N VAL A 107 11.89 10.41 -11.71
CA VAL A 107 10.85 9.37 -11.69
C VAL A 107 11.45 7.97 -11.56
N ALA A 108 12.54 7.70 -12.28
CA ALA A 108 13.27 6.44 -12.19
C ALA A 108 13.79 6.18 -10.78
N ASP A 109 14.43 7.18 -10.17
CA ASP A 109 14.99 7.04 -8.82
C ASP A 109 13.87 6.82 -7.80
N ALA A 110 12.76 7.54 -7.92
CA ALA A 110 11.63 7.39 -7.00
C ALA A 110 11.08 5.95 -6.98
N ILE A 111 10.95 5.32 -8.16
CA ILE A 111 10.50 3.93 -8.27
C ILE A 111 11.58 2.96 -7.81
N ALA A 112 12.85 3.19 -8.18
CA ALA A 112 13.96 2.35 -7.74
C ALA A 112 14.09 2.34 -6.21
N THR A 113 14.01 3.51 -5.56
CA THR A 113 14.01 3.64 -4.10
C THR A 113 12.81 2.93 -3.45
N ALA A 114 11.64 2.93 -4.11
CA ALA A 114 10.49 2.16 -3.61
C ALA A 114 10.74 0.64 -3.69
N CYS A 115 11.39 0.16 -4.76
CA CYS A 115 11.81 -1.23 -4.92
C CYS A 115 12.89 -1.67 -3.90
N GLU A 116 13.73 -0.75 -3.41
CA GLU A 116 14.84 -1.04 -2.49
C GLU A 116 14.42 -1.59 -1.12
N GLN A 117 13.17 -1.40 -0.69
CA GLN A 117 12.74 -1.91 0.63
C GLN A 117 12.77 -3.45 0.77
N HIS A 118 12.96 -4.18 -0.33
CA HIS A 118 13.17 -5.63 -0.32
C HIS A 118 14.64 -6.06 -0.14
N VAL A 119 15.59 -5.13 0.02
CA VAL A 119 17.00 -5.48 0.25
C VAL A 119 17.23 -5.75 1.72
N ALA A 120 17.25 -7.04 2.07
CA ALA A 120 17.60 -7.54 3.40
C ALA A 120 19.08 -7.24 3.79
N VAL A 121 19.92 -6.84 2.84
CA VAL A 121 21.34 -6.56 3.06
C VAL A 121 21.56 -5.06 3.20
N ARG A 122 21.28 -4.55 4.40
CA ARG A 122 21.76 -3.23 4.86
C ARG A 122 23.13 -3.32 5.53
N ASP A 123 23.91 -4.37 5.29
CA ASP A 123 25.25 -4.44 5.84
C ASP A 123 26.13 -3.43 5.09
N PRO A 124 26.50 -2.29 5.71
CA PRO A 124 27.27 -1.24 5.04
C PRO A 124 28.62 -1.78 4.56
N ILE A 125 29.11 -2.85 5.20
CA ILE A 125 30.35 -3.53 4.85
C ILE A 125 30.17 -4.30 3.53
N ALA A 126 29.04 -4.98 3.32
CA ALA A 126 28.77 -5.71 2.09
C ALA A 126 28.66 -4.79 0.86
N CYS A 127 28.03 -3.62 1.02
CA CYS A 127 27.99 -2.57 -0.01
C CYS A 127 29.38 -1.97 -0.25
N THR A 128 30.15 -1.71 0.81
CA THR A 128 31.52 -1.15 0.71
C THR A 128 32.50 -2.14 0.05
N LEU A 129 32.32 -3.44 0.27
CA LEU A 129 33.16 -4.49 -0.31
C LEU A 129 32.76 -4.89 -1.74
N GLY A 130 31.70 -4.29 -2.30
CA GLY A 130 31.31 -4.51 -3.70
C GLY A 130 31.00 -5.98 -4.02
N LEU A 131 30.49 -6.74 -3.04
CA LEU A 131 30.20 -8.17 -3.19
C LEU A 131 29.21 -8.40 -4.34
N ALA A 132 29.37 -9.51 -5.07
CA ALA A 132 28.53 -9.84 -6.23
C ALA A 132 27.03 -9.81 -5.91
N ALA A 133 26.65 -10.22 -4.70
CA ALA A 133 25.27 -10.17 -4.21
C ALA A 133 24.69 -8.75 -4.11
N ALA A 134 25.50 -7.72 -3.82
CA ALA A 134 25.04 -6.33 -3.79
C ALA A 134 24.76 -5.80 -5.21
N LYS A 135 25.63 -6.16 -6.17
CA LYS A 135 25.45 -5.80 -7.59
C LYS A 135 24.28 -6.51 -8.25
N GLU A 136 24.07 -7.78 -7.92
CA GLU A 136 22.93 -8.57 -8.41
C GLU A 136 21.61 -8.01 -7.86
N SER A 137 21.57 -7.64 -6.59
CA SER A 137 20.43 -6.95 -5.97
C SER A 137 20.13 -5.60 -6.62
N GLU A 138 21.15 -4.81 -6.97
CA GLU A 138 21.00 -3.53 -7.66
C GLU A 138 20.43 -3.72 -9.08
N ALA A 139 20.92 -4.72 -9.82
CA ALA A 139 20.41 -5.06 -11.15
C ALA A 139 18.94 -5.52 -11.11
N GLU A 140 18.56 -6.31 -10.10
CA GLU A 140 17.17 -6.73 -9.88
C GLU A 140 16.24 -5.53 -9.58
N ILE A 141 16.68 -4.60 -8.73
CA ILE A 141 15.94 -3.36 -8.43
C ILE A 141 15.73 -2.55 -9.71
N HIS A 142 16.78 -2.35 -10.50
CA HIS A 142 16.68 -1.62 -11.76
C HIS A 142 15.77 -2.31 -12.77
N ALA A 143 15.79 -3.64 -12.85
CA ALA A 143 14.89 -4.40 -13.71
C ALA A 143 13.43 -4.25 -13.26
N LYS A 144 13.14 -4.40 -11.96
CA LYS A 144 11.80 -4.19 -11.39
C LYS A 144 11.31 -2.77 -11.63
N ALA A 145 12.14 -1.76 -11.35
CA ALA A 145 11.80 -0.36 -11.58
C ALA A 145 11.54 -0.07 -13.06
N GLY A 146 12.34 -0.65 -13.96
CA GLY A 146 12.14 -0.55 -15.41
C GLY A 146 10.81 -1.17 -15.89
N ASN A 147 10.40 -2.28 -15.29
CA ASN A 147 9.10 -2.90 -15.58
C ASN A 147 7.94 -2.04 -15.06
N LEU A 148 8.01 -1.54 -13.82
CA LEU A 148 6.99 -0.64 -13.28
C LEU A 148 6.85 0.67 -14.06
N LEU A 149 7.97 1.26 -14.48
CA LEU A 149 7.96 2.42 -15.37
C LEU A 149 7.16 2.14 -16.65
N ARG A 150 7.37 0.95 -17.23
CA ARG A 150 6.68 0.52 -18.46
C ARG A 150 5.20 0.25 -18.23
N ASP A 151 4.88 -0.55 -17.22
CA ASP A 151 3.52 -0.96 -16.93
C ASP A 151 2.62 0.24 -16.57
N MET A 152 3.22 1.29 -16.00
CA MET A 152 2.54 2.51 -15.57
C MET A 152 2.61 3.64 -16.62
N GLY A 153 3.26 3.41 -17.77
CA GLY A 153 3.35 4.38 -18.87
C GLY A 153 4.16 5.64 -18.54
N LEU A 154 5.19 5.49 -17.70
CA LEU A 154 6.03 6.57 -17.19
C LEU A 154 7.39 6.68 -17.88
N GLU A 155 7.69 5.86 -18.89
CA GLU A 155 9.04 5.81 -19.50
C GLU A 155 9.49 7.15 -20.09
N ARG A 156 8.56 7.92 -20.67
CA ARG A 156 8.88 9.25 -21.22
C ARG A 156 9.26 10.28 -20.14
N PHE A 157 8.92 10.01 -18.88
CA PHE A 157 9.23 10.87 -17.74
C PHE A 157 10.37 10.33 -16.89
N ARG A 158 11.03 9.24 -17.33
CA ARG A 158 12.04 8.52 -16.56
C ARG A 158 13.05 9.45 -15.87
N ASP A 159 13.59 10.39 -16.63
CA ASP A 159 14.65 11.30 -16.19
C ASP A 159 14.11 12.69 -15.77
N SER A 160 12.80 12.90 -15.81
CA SER A 160 12.16 14.12 -15.33
C SER A 160 12.13 14.16 -13.81
N PHE A 161 12.18 15.36 -13.23
CA PHE A 161 12.00 15.51 -11.79
C PHE A 161 10.53 15.36 -11.39
N VAL A 162 10.29 14.82 -10.19
CA VAL A 162 8.93 14.70 -9.61
C VAL A 162 8.22 16.06 -9.55
N SER A 163 8.96 17.14 -9.32
CA SER A 163 8.46 18.52 -9.31
C SER A 163 7.86 18.98 -10.64
N GLU A 164 8.34 18.44 -11.76
CA GLU A 164 7.95 18.81 -13.14
C GLU A 164 6.70 18.08 -13.62
N LEU A 165 6.31 17.01 -12.92
CA LEU A 165 5.16 16.19 -13.31
C LEU A 165 3.83 16.94 -13.11
N SER A 166 2.92 16.75 -14.06
CA SER A 166 1.51 17.10 -13.86
C SER A 166 0.93 16.34 -12.66
N THR A 167 -0.10 16.89 -12.01
CA THR A 167 -0.76 16.24 -10.86
C THR A 167 -1.18 14.79 -11.16
N GLY A 168 -1.75 14.54 -12.34
CA GLY A 168 -2.14 13.19 -12.76
C GLY A 168 -0.96 12.24 -12.93
N THR A 169 0.12 12.70 -13.57
CA THR A 169 1.35 11.91 -13.74
C THR A 169 2.04 11.64 -12.40
N ARG A 170 2.08 12.63 -11.50
CA ARG A 170 2.59 12.45 -10.13
C ARG A 170 1.77 11.41 -9.37
N ARG A 171 0.45 11.38 -9.56
CA ARG A 171 -0.42 10.37 -8.94
C ARG A 171 -0.16 8.96 -9.46
N ILE A 172 0.06 8.81 -10.77
CA ILE A 172 0.48 7.54 -11.37
C ILE A 172 1.82 7.08 -10.77
N LEU A 173 2.77 8.00 -10.59
CA LEU A 173 4.05 7.70 -9.94
C LEU A 173 3.87 7.26 -8.47
N GLU A 174 3.04 7.95 -7.69
CA GLU A 174 2.72 7.55 -6.30
C GLU A 174 2.16 6.12 -6.25
N PHE A 175 1.23 5.78 -7.15
CA PHE A 175 0.73 4.41 -7.27
C PHE A 175 1.80 3.42 -7.68
N SER A 176 2.70 3.81 -8.60
CA SER A 176 3.81 2.96 -9.05
C SER A 176 4.74 2.61 -7.90
N CYS A 177 5.13 3.60 -7.08
CA CYS A 177 5.95 3.38 -5.90
C CYS A 177 5.25 2.49 -4.87
N LEU A 178 3.93 2.63 -4.72
CA LEU A 178 3.17 1.78 -3.80
C LEU A 178 3.08 0.32 -4.29
N LEU A 179 2.89 0.12 -5.60
CA LEU A 179 2.88 -1.20 -6.23
C LEU A 179 4.26 -1.87 -6.21
N ALA A 180 5.35 -1.09 -6.15
CA ALA A 180 6.70 -1.61 -5.97
C ALA A 180 6.88 -2.43 -4.68
N HIS A 181 6.04 -2.19 -3.66
CA HIS A 181 6.02 -2.97 -2.43
C HIS A 181 5.22 -4.28 -2.54
N GLU A 182 4.73 -4.62 -3.73
CA GLU A 182 3.96 -5.85 -4.01
C GLU A 182 2.83 -6.09 -2.98
N PRO A 183 1.99 -5.07 -2.66
CA PRO A 183 0.98 -5.19 -1.62
C PRO A 183 -0.10 -6.22 -2.00
N LYS A 184 -0.53 -7.01 -1.02
CA LYS A 184 -1.66 -7.95 -1.15
C LYS A 184 -3.02 -7.26 -0.98
N VAL A 185 -3.04 -6.20 -0.20
CA VAL A 185 -4.24 -5.40 0.10
C VAL A 185 -3.85 -3.93 0.04
N LEU A 186 -4.64 -3.13 -0.68
CA LEU A 186 -4.40 -1.71 -0.86
C LEU A 186 -5.53 -0.88 -0.28
N LEU A 187 -5.20 0.00 0.68
CA LEU A 187 -6.12 0.97 1.25
C LEU A 187 -5.92 2.33 0.54
N LEU A 188 -6.94 2.78 -0.18
CA LEU A 188 -6.94 4.05 -0.88
C LEU A 188 -7.89 5.04 -0.20
N ASP A 189 -7.34 6.02 0.50
CA ASP A 189 -8.12 7.12 1.07
C ASP A 189 -8.21 8.25 0.04
N GLU A 190 -9.44 8.60 -0.37
CA GLU A 190 -9.78 9.63 -1.36
C GLU A 190 -8.85 9.70 -2.61
N PRO A 191 -8.74 8.63 -3.41
CA PRO A 191 -7.78 8.61 -4.51
C PRO A 191 -8.09 9.55 -5.68
N THR A 192 -9.33 10.06 -5.77
CA THR A 192 -9.87 10.82 -6.90
C THR A 192 -9.97 12.32 -6.68
N SER A 193 -9.79 12.83 -5.46
CA SER A 193 -9.99 14.25 -5.13
C SER A 193 -9.05 15.20 -5.88
N GLY A 194 -7.85 14.74 -6.27
CA GLY A 194 -6.90 15.49 -7.11
C GLY A 194 -7.13 15.38 -8.63
N ILE A 195 -7.99 14.45 -9.08
CA ILE A 195 -8.29 14.23 -10.52
C ILE A 195 -9.60 14.94 -10.90
N ALA A 196 -10.59 14.96 -9.99
CA ALA A 196 -11.90 15.55 -10.21
C ALA A 196 -11.90 17.09 -10.40
N GLN A 197 -10.83 17.79 -10.02
CA GLN A 197 -10.70 19.24 -10.24
C GLN A 197 -10.37 19.64 -11.69
N ARG A 198 -10.22 18.70 -12.64
CA ARG A 198 -9.92 19.01 -14.06
C ARG A 198 -11.12 18.92 -15.02
N GLU A 199 -12.34 18.74 -14.51
CA GLU A 199 -13.57 18.77 -15.33
C GLU A 199 -14.50 19.96 -15.02
N SER A 200 -13.95 21.09 -14.58
CA SER A 200 -14.66 22.37 -14.48
C SER A 200 -13.86 23.52 -15.04
#